data_AF-A0A6P1DSL5-F1
#
_entry.id   AF-A0A6P1DSL5-F1
#
_cell.length_a   1.000
_cell.length_b   1.000
_cell.length_c   1.000
_cell.angle_alpha   90.00
_cell.angle_beta   90.00
_cell.angle_gamma   90.00
#
_symmetry.space_group_name_H-M   'P 1'
#
loop_
_entity.id
_entity.type
_entity.pdbx_description
1 polymer ?
#
loop_
_entity_poly.entity_id
_entity_poly.type
_entity_poly.pdbx_seq_one_letter_code
_entity_poly.pdbx_strand_id
1 'polypeptide(L)'
;MGKNPRLLNSGTQPKEFYKELWKTISSGHIWTGEFQNKAKNGNLYWERTTITPIKNESGKISSYLAIKEDISKQRQNEEELKKANEEIEKSERKFRELFEKSGDAILIIKNGVFVECNKATLDMLGYKKYEDVFNLQPSELSP
;
A
#
# COMPACT_ATOMS: atom_id res chain seq x y z
N MET A 1 15.87 -14.90 37.98
CA MET A 1 14.98 -13.73 37.94
C MET A 1 15.27 -12.94 36.67
N GLY A 2 14.44 -13.09 35.65
CA GLY A 2 14.65 -12.48 34.32
C GLY A 2 14.52 -10.97 34.39
N LYS A 3 15.65 -10.27 34.29
CA LYS A 3 15.69 -8.80 34.36
C LYS A 3 14.88 -8.20 33.21
N ASN A 4 13.76 -7.59 33.59
CA ASN A 4 13.03 -6.48 32.99
C ASN A 4 13.41 -6.14 31.53
N PRO A 5 12.55 -6.43 30.53
CA PRO A 5 12.82 -6.07 29.15
C PRO A 5 12.62 -4.56 28.97
N ARG A 6 13.62 -3.77 29.41
CA ARG A 6 13.81 -2.39 28.93
C ARG A 6 13.91 -2.31 27.40
N LEU A 7 14.05 -3.47 26.74
CA LEU A 7 13.96 -3.72 25.31
C LEU A 7 12.58 -3.45 24.68
N LEU A 8 11.52 -3.24 25.46
CA LEU A 8 10.20 -2.97 24.90
C LEU A 8 9.83 -1.49 24.84
N ASN A 9 10.61 -0.55 25.38
CA ASN A 9 10.22 0.86 25.35
C ASN A 9 11.02 1.63 24.30
N SER A 10 10.53 1.62 23.06
CA SER A 10 11.04 2.47 21.98
C SER A 10 10.70 3.96 22.17
N GLY A 11 9.84 4.30 23.14
CA GLY A 11 9.33 5.64 23.35
C GLY A 11 8.28 6.10 22.33
N THR A 12 7.92 5.26 21.36
CA THR A 12 6.97 5.62 20.28
C THR A 12 5.53 5.26 20.59
N GLN A 13 5.29 4.27 21.45
CA GLN A 13 3.96 3.85 21.85
C GLN A 13 3.52 4.50 23.17
N PRO A 14 2.22 4.79 23.33
CA PRO A 14 1.67 5.31 24.59
C PRO A 14 1.85 4.30 25.73
N LYS A 15 1.87 4.78 26.98
CA LYS A 15 2.07 3.91 28.15
C LYS A 15 0.98 2.84 28.27
N GLU A 16 -0.22 3.17 27.82
CA GLU A 16 -1.41 2.34 27.77
C GLU A 16 -1.20 1.08 26.92
N PHE A 17 -0.46 1.20 25.81
CA PHE A 17 -0.11 0.07 24.95
C PHE A 17 0.69 -0.99 25.70
N TYR A 18 1.76 -0.57 26.39
CA TYR A 18 2.58 -1.49 27.18
C TYR A 18 1.83 -2.06 28.38
N LYS A 19 0.92 -1.27 28.97
CA LYS A 19 0.06 -1.75 30.06
C LYS A 19 -0.86 -2.87 29.58
N GLU A 20 -1.44 -2.74 28.39
CA GLU A 20 -2.29 -3.75 27.77
C GLU A 20 -1.50 -5.01 27.42
N LEU A 21 -0.35 -4.88 26.77
CA LEU A 21 0.58 -5.98 26.50
C LEU A 21 0.91 -6.76 27.78
N TRP A 22 1.38 -6.08 28.83
CA TRP A 22 1.75 -6.73 30.08
C TRP A 22 0.56 -7.39 30.79
N LYS A 23 -0.60 -6.74 30.79
CA LYS A 23 -1.84 -7.30 31.34
C LYS A 23 -2.20 -8.61 30.60
N THR A 24 -2.15 -8.60 29.28
CA THR A 24 -2.47 -9.76 28.44
C THR A 24 -1.54 -10.94 28.74
N ILE A 25 -0.22 -10.75 28.64
CA ILE A 25 0.71 -11.87 28.82
C ILE A 25 0.81 -12.35 30.28
N SER A 26 0.71 -11.45 31.26
CA SER A 26 0.73 -11.84 32.68
C SER A 26 -0.55 -12.57 33.12
N SER A 27 -1.66 -12.38 32.41
CA SER A 27 -2.89 -13.16 32.62
C SER A 27 -2.88 -14.53 31.94
N GLY A 28 -1.77 -14.89 31.26
CA GLY A 28 -1.62 -16.18 30.59
C GLY A 28 -2.19 -16.23 29.18
N HIS A 29 -2.56 -15.08 28.59
CA HIS A 29 -3.03 -14.97 27.22
C HIS A 29 -1.90 -14.60 26.25
N ILE A 30 -2.05 -14.97 24.98
CA ILE A 30 -1.15 -14.57 23.90
C ILE A 30 -1.43 -13.12 23.54
N TRP A 31 -0.37 -12.33 23.36
CA TRP A 31 -0.47 -10.98 22.83
C TRP A 31 0.14 -10.91 21.43
N THR A 32 -0.48 -10.19 20.51
CA THR A 32 0.06 -9.92 19.17
C THR A 32 -0.15 -8.46 18.81
N GLY A 33 0.85 -7.83 18.18
CA GLY A 33 0.72 -6.46 17.71
C GLY A 33 1.85 -6.02 16.79
N GLU A 34 1.62 -4.91 16.09
CA GLU A 34 2.60 -4.22 15.26
C GLU A 34 2.91 -2.85 15.85
N PHE A 35 4.20 -2.54 16.03
CA PHE A 35 4.62 -1.27 16.59
C PHE A 35 6.04 -0.91 16.17
N GLN A 36 6.39 0.37 16.27
CA GLN A 36 7.76 0.80 16.06
C GLN A 36 8.63 0.45 17.27
N ASN A 37 9.69 -0.30 17.02
CA ASN A 37 10.72 -0.63 17.99
C ASN A 37 12.04 0.12 17.67
N LYS A 38 12.99 0.11 18.60
CA LYS A 38 14.30 0.73 18.45
C LYS A 38 15.40 -0.32 18.54
N ALA A 39 16.20 -0.44 17.48
CA ALA A 39 17.33 -1.36 17.43
C ALA A 39 18.47 -0.88 18.35
N LYS A 40 19.43 -1.77 18.64
CA LYS A 40 20.58 -1.45 19.52
C LYS A 40 21.42 -0.28 19.00
N ASN A 41 21.50 -0.11 17.68
CA ASN A 41 22.17 1.01 17.03
C ASN A 41 21.36 2.32 17.05
N GLY A 42 20.15 2.30 17.61
CA GLY A 42 19.28 3.46 17.75
C GLY A 42 18.27 3.65 16.62
N ASN A 43 18.32 2.86 15.55
CA ASN A 43 17.40 3.00 14.42
C ASN A 43 15.99 2.52 14.80
N LEU A 44 14.97 3.25 14.35
CA LEU A 44 13.58 2.82 14.47
C LEU A 44 13.22 1.88 13.34
N TYR A 45 12.46 0.84 13.65
CA TYR A 45 11.95 -0.13 12.68
C TYR A 45 10.56 -0.59 13.11
N TRP A 46 9.72 -0.96 12.15
CA TRP A 46 8.41 -1.55 12.44
C TRP A 46 8.57 -3.04 12.72
N GLU A 47 7.99 -3.49 13.83
CA GLU A 47 8.07 -4.86 14.29
C GLU A 47 6.65 -5.42 14.45
N ARG A 48 6.40 -6.59 13.87
CA ARG A 48 5.27 -7.44 14.23
C ARG A 48 5.76 -8.44 15.27
N THR A 49 5.10 -8.47 16.43
CA THR A 49 5.48 -9.37 17.53
C THR A 49 4.30 -10.18 18.02
N THR A 50 4.53 -11.46 18.27
CA THR A 50 3.65 -12.34 19.05
C THR A 50 4.37 -12.78 20.33
N ILE A 51 3.73 -12.64 21.49
CA ILE A 51 4.27 -13.02 22.81
C ILE A 51 3.37 -14.08 23.43
N THR A 52 3.94 -15.24 23.73
CA THR A 52 3.25 -16.40 24.30
C THR A 52 3.79 -16.70 25.70
N PRO A 53 2.95 -16.73 26.75
CA PRO A 53 3.36 -17.17 28.08
C PRO A 53 3.53 -18.69 28.12
N ILE A 54 4.64 -19.16 28.67
CA ILE A 54 4.96 -20.58 28.82
C ILE A 54 4.71 -21.00 30.27
N LYS A 55 3.77 -21.92 30.47
CA LYS A 55 3.41 -22.46 31.78
C LYS A 55 4.28 -23.67 32.13
N ASN A 56 4.62 -23.82 33.40
CA ASN A 56 5.27 -25.02 33.92
C ASN A 56 4.22 -26.12 34.21
N GLU A 57 4.67 -27.27 34.71
CA GLU A 57 3.81 -28.40 35.10
C GLU A 57 2.76 -28.03 36.16
N SER A 58 3.03 -27.05 37.02
CA SER A 58 2.05 -26.55 38.00
C SER A 58 1.06 -25.52 37.45
N GLY A 59 1.05 -25.29 36.13
CA GLY A 59 0.17 -24.35 35.46
C GLY A 59 0.56 -22.87 35.64
N LYS A 60 1.66 -22.58 36.31
CA LYS A 60 2.16 -21.23 36.57
C LYS A 60 3.04 -20.76 35.41
N ILE A 61 2.91 -19.49 35.02
CA ILE A 61 3.78 -18.87 34.01
C ILE A 61 5.23 -18.90 34.51
N SER A 62 6.10 -19.52 33.72
CA SER A 62 7.52 -19.72 33.99
C SER A 62 8.41 -18.82 33.13
N SER A 63 8.00 -18.55 31.89
CA SER A 63 8.72 -17.72 30.93
C SER A 63 7.77 -17.16 29.86
N TYR A 64 8.30 -16.34 28.95
CA TYR A 64 7.59 -15.82 27.79
C TYR A 64 8.43 -16.08 26.54
N LEU A 65 7.79 -16.56 25.47
CA LEU A 65 8.36 -16.68 24.14
C LEU A 65 7.88 -15.52 23.28
N ALA A 66 8.80 -14.77 22.67
CA ALA A 66 8.47 -13.72 21.72
C ALA A 66 8.98 -14.09 20.33
N ILE A 67 8.07 -14.05 19.34
CA ILE A 67 8.40 -14.16 17.91
C ILE A 67 8.28 -12.76 17.32
N LYS A 68 9.30 -12.35 16.58
CA LYS A 68 9.51 -10.97 16.12
C LYS A 68 9.84 -10.98 14.64
N GLU A 69 9.12 -10.17 13.88
CA GLU A 69 9.31 -9.98 12.44
C GLU A 69 9.51 -8.48 12.18
N ASP A 70 10.63 -8.11 11.56
CA ASP A 70 10.82 -6.75 11.07
C ASP A 70 10.03 -6.59 9.76
N ILE A 71 9.00 -5.75 9.82
CA ILE A 71 8.08 -5.49 8.70
C ILE A 71 8.36 -4.13 8.03
N SER A 72 9.49 -3.49 8.34
CA SER A 72 9.81 -2.14 7.83
C SER A 72 9.88 -2.09 6.31
N LYS A 73 10.54 -3.08 5.70
CA LYS A 73 10.69 -3.14 4.24
C LYS A 73 9.34 -3.41 3.57
N GLN A 74 8.51 -4.27 4.16
CA GLN A 74 7.16 -4.53 3.65
C GLN A 74 6.34 -3.23 3.65
N ARG A 75 6.29 -2.52 4.77
CA ARG A 75 5.54 -1.26 4.88
C ARG A 75 6.05 -0.18 3.93
N GLN A 76 7.37 -0.07 3.75
CA GLN A 76 7.95 0.86 2.79
C GLN A 76 7.49 0.53 1.36
N ASN A 77 7.55 -0.73 0.96
CA ASN A 77 7.12 -1.15 -0.37
C ASN A 77 5.61 -0.91 -0.59
N GLU A 78 4.79 -1.17 0.43
CA GLU A 78 3.34 -0.89 0.38
C GLU A 78 3.06 0.61 0.22
N GLU A 79 3.79 1.47 0.93
CA GLU A 79 3.65 2.92 0.82
C GLU A 79 4.14 3.45 -0.53
N GLU A 80 5.27 2.94 -1.04
CA GLU A 80 5.78 3.26 -2.38
C GLU A 80 4.79 2.86 -3.47
N LEU A 81 4.23 1.65 -3.40
CA LEU A 81 3.22 1.17 -4.34
C LEU A 81 1.95 2.04 -4.30
N LYS A 82 1.49 2.39 -3.09
CA LYS A 82 0.32 3.26 -2.93
C LYS A 82 0.55 4.62 -3.59
N LYS A 83 1.71 5.25 -3.35
CA LYS A 83 2.05 6.54 -3.96
C LYS A 83 2.12 6.46 -5.48
N ALA A 84 2.75 5.41 -6.02
CA ALA A 84 2.83 5.20 -7.46
C ALA A 84 1.43 5.08 -8.10
N ASN A 85 0.51 4.34 -7.47
CA ASN A 85 -0.86 4.22 -7.95
C ASN A 85 -1.61 5.56 -7.90
N GLU A 86 -1.50 6.31 -6.80
CA GLU A 86 -2.10 7.65 -6.68
C GLU A 86 -1.57 8.62 -7.75
N GLU A 87 -0.28 8.55 -8.08
CA GLU A 87 0.34 9.34 -9.14
C GLU A 87 -0.15 8.94 -10.54
N ILE A 88 -0.28 7.64 -10.81
CA ILE A 88 -0.85 7.12 -12.07
C ILE A 88 -2.28 7.61 -12.23
N GLU A 89 -3.14 7.41 -11.22
CA GLU A 89 -4.55 7.83 -11.28
C GLU A 89 -4.70 9.34 -11.50
N LYS A 90 -3.85 10.14 -10.84
CA LYS A 90 -3.83 11.59 -11.00
C LYS A 90 -3.38 11.98 -12.41
N SER A 91 -2.36 11.32 -12.94
CA SER A 91 -1.84 11.55 -14.29
C SER A 91 -2.89 11.19 -15.35
N GLU A 92 -3.53 10.02 -15.23
CA GLU A 92 -4.59 9.56 -16.13
C GLU A 92 -5.79 10.49 -16.13
N ARG A 93 -6.23 10.95 -14.94
CA ARG A 93 -7.33 11.91 -14.84
C ARG A 93 -6.98 13.22 -15.55
N LYS A 94 -5.79 13.77 -15.29
CA LYS A 94 -5.34 15.01 -15.91
C LYS A 94 -5.23 14.84 -17.43
N PHE A 95 -4.67 13.73 -17.90
CA PHE A 95 -4.60 13.40 -19.32
C PHE A 95 -5.99 13.38 -19.93
N ARG A 96 -6.94 12.64 -19.35
CA ARG A 96 -8.31 12.52 -19.87
C ARG A 96 -9.03 13.87 -19.92
N GLU A 97 -8.87 14.69 -18.88
CA GLU A 97 -9.46 16.04 -18.85
C GLU A 97 -8.90 16.93 -19.96
N LEU A 98 -7.58 16.93 -20.18
CA LEU A 98 -6.95 17.73 -21.23
C LEU A 98 -7.29 17.19 -22.63
N PHE A 99 -7.25 15.88 -22.79
CA PHE A 99 -7.52 15.18 -24.05
C PHE A 99 -8.97 15.42 -24.52
N GLU A 100 -9.96 15.20 -23.64
CA GLU A 100 -11.38 15.35 -23.99
C GLU A 100 -11.83 16.80 -24.12
N LYS A 101 -11.26 17.73 -23.36
CA LYS A 101 -11.64 19.15 -23.42
C LYS A 101 -10.89 19.93 -24.49
N SER A 102 -9.90 19.33 -25.14
CA SER A 102 -9.20 19.96 -26.25
C SER A 102 -10.17 20.26 -27.39
N GLY A 103 -10.09 21.48 -27.95
CA GLY A 103 -10.81 21.85 -29.16
C GLY A 103 -10.19 21.27 -30.44
N ASP A 104 -8.90 20.90 -30.38
CA ASP A 104 -8.20 20.26 -31.49
C ASP A 104 -8.52 18.76 -31.53
N ALA A 105 -8.63 18.21 -32.74
CA ALA A 105 -8.73 16.77 -32.95
C ALA A 105 -7.42 16.08 -32.54
N ILE A 106 -7.49 15.24 -31.51
CA ILE A 106 -6.37 14.43 -31.03
C ILE A 106 -6.72 12.95 -31.18
N LEU A 107 -5.88 12.22 -31.90
CA LEU A 107 -6.00 10.79 -32.15
C LEU A 107 -4.70 10.06 -31.84
N ILE A 108 -4.82 8.82 -31.37
CA ILE A 108 -3.71 7.93 -31.05
C ILE A 108 -3.82 6.71 -31.95
N ILE A 109 -2.77 6.50 -32.76
CA ILE A 109 -2.63 5.33 -33.62
C ILE A 109 -1.51 4.46 -33.05
N LYS A 110 -1.78 3.16 -32.90
CA LYS A 110 -0.75 2.16 -32.57
C LYS A 110 -0.91 0.98 -33.51
N ASN A 111 0.21 0.41 -33.96
CA ASN A 111 0.23 -0.71 -34.91
C ASN A 111 -0.61 -0.45 -36.17
N GLY A 112 -0.66 0.80 -36.64
CA GLY A 112 -1.38 1.21 -37.84
C GLY A 112 -2.90 1.37 -37.66
N VAL A 113 -3.45 1.16 -36.47
CA VAL A 113 -4.90 1.28 -36.20
C VAL A 113 -5.21 2.36 -35.16
N PHE A 114 -6.41 2.94 -35.22
CA PHE A 114 -6.91 3.87 -34.22
C PHE A 114 -7.14 3.15 -32.88
N VAL A 115 -6.50 3.66 -31.83
CA VAL A 115 -6.55 3.10 -30.46
C VAL A 115 -7.16 4.07 -29.46
N GLU A 116 -7.20 5.37 -29.75
CA GLU A 116 -7.91 6.34 -28.93
C GLU A 116 -8.12 7.64 -29.72
N CYS A 117 -9.21 8.37 -29.46
CA CYS A 117 -9.38 9.71 -29.99
C CYS A 117 -10.29 10.53 -29.08
N ASN A 118 -10.12 11.85 -29.07
CA ASN A 118 -10.99 12.74 -28.30
C ASN A 118 -12.28 13.06 -29.06
N LYS A 119 -13.23 13.68 -28.37
CA LYS A 119 -14.50 14.10 -28.98
C LYS A 119 -14.32 14.99 -30.23
N ALA A 120 -13.37 15.92 -30.23
CA ALA A 120 -13.14 16.80 -31.39
C ALA A 120 -12.75 16.01 -32.65
N THR A 121 -12.05 14.88 -32.50
CA THR A 121 -11.77 13.96 -33.62
C THR A 121 -13.03 13.31 -34.15
N LEU A 122 -13.90 12.83 -33.27
CA LEU A 122 -15.17 12.22 -33.67
C LEU A 122 -16.06 13.23 -34.41
N ASP A 123 -16.16 14.45 -33.89
CA ASP A 123 -16.90 15.54 -34.51
C ASP A 123 -16.30 15.90 -35.89
N MET A 124 -14.97 15.92 -36.03
CA MET A 124 -14.26 16.17 -37.30
C MET A 124 -14.51 15.06 -38.34
N LEU A 125 -14.48 13.80 -37.91
CA LEU A 125 -14.65 12.64 -38.80
C LEU A 125 -16.13 12.29 -39.06
N GLY A 126 -17.06 12.93 -38.35
CA GLY A 126 -18.51 12.70 -38.49
C GLY A 126 -19.03 11.45 -37.77
N TYR A 127 -18.28 10.92 -36.80
CA TYR A 127 -18.68 9.77 -35.99
C TYR A 127 -19.30 10.20 -34.66
N LYS A 128 -20.25 9.42 -34.15
CA LYS A 128 -20.91 9.72 -32.87
C LYS A 128 -20.28 9.01 -31.68
N LYS A 129 -19.60 7.89 -31.93
CA LYS A 129 -19.05 7.01 -30.91
C LYS A 129 -17.64 6.58 -31.28
N TYR A 130 -16.80 6.42 -30.27
CA TYR A 130 -15.43 5.96 -30.43
C TYR A 130 -15.37 4.51 -30.93
N GLU A 131 -16.32 3.67 -30.52
CA GLU A 131 -16.39 2.26 -30.93
C GLU A 131 -16.55 2.11 -32.46
N ASP A 132 -17.10 3.10 -33.14
CA ASP A 132 -17.29 3.09 -34.59
C ASP A 132 -15.99 3.37 -35.37
N VAL A 133 -14.98 3.94 -34.71
CA VAL A 133 -13.66 4.23 -35.30
C VAL A 133 -12.53 3.40 -34.71
N PHE A 134 -12.80 2.69 -33.61
CA PHE A 134 -11.81 1.84 -32.94
C PHE A 134 -11.32 0.74 -33.88
N ASN A 135 -10.00 0.54 -33.90
CA ASN A 135 -9.31 -0.49 -34.67
C ASN A 135 -9.41 -0.35 -36.20
N LEU A 136 -9.93 0.78 -36.71
CA LEU A 136 -9.86 1.10 -38.13
C LEU A 136 -8.44 1.53 -38.52
N GLN A 137 -8.07 1.34 -39.79
CA GLN A 137 -6.88 1.96 -40.36
C GLN A 137 -7.22 3.36 -40.90
N PRO A 138 -6.29 4.34 -40.80
CA PRO A 138 -6.49 5.67 -41.37
C PRO A 138 -6.86 5.68 -42.86
N SER A 139 -6.40 4.69 -43.62
CA SER A 139 -6.75 4.53 -45.04
C SER A 139 -8.22 4.23 -45.29
N GLU A 140 -8.93 3.67 -44.31
CA GLU A 140 -10.37 3.34 -44.42
C GLU A 140 -11.25 4.58 -44.19
N LEU A 141 -10.69 5.66 -43.64
CA LEU A 141 -11.38 6.92 -43.36
C LEU A 141 -11.07 8.00 -44.41
N SER A 142 -10.11 7.76 -45.29
CA SER A 142 -9.83 8.62 -46.44
C SER A 142 -10.84 8.34 -47.55
N PRO A 143 -11.40 9.36 -48.22
CA PRO A 143 -12.16 9.16 -49.45
C PRO A 143 -11.30 8.59 -50.59
#